data_AF-A0A2M7ZK04-F1
#
_entry.id   AF-A0A2M7ZK04-F1
#
_cell.length_a   1.000
_cell.length_b   1.000
_cell.length_c   1.000
_cell.angle_alpha   90.00
_cell.angle_beta   90.00
_cell.angle_gamma   90.00
#
_symmetry.space_group_name_H-M   'P 1'
#
loop_
_entity.id
_entity.type
_entity.pdbx_description
1 polymer ?
#
loop_
_entity_poly.entity_id
_entity_poly.type
_entity_poly.pdbx_seq_one_letter_code
_entity_poly.pdbx_strand_id
1 'polypeptide(L)' 'MPTINQLVRKGRVNILAKKKAPALDSCPQKRGVCTRVYTTTPKKPNSALRK' A
#
# COMPACT_ATOMS: atom_id res chain seq x y z
N MET A 1 -4.18 0.06 -30.88
CA MET A 1 -5.46 -0.60 -30.61
C MET A 1 -5.32 -2.07 -30.99
N PRO A 2 -5.55 -3.02 -30.06
CA PRO A 2 -5.40 -4.44 -30.39
C PRO A 2 -6.55 -4.96 -31.26
N THR A 3 -6.26 -5.91 -32.15
CA THR A 3 -7.26 -6.58 -33.00
C THR A 3 -7.96 -7.71 -32.25
N ILE A 4 -9.14 -8.13 -32.70
CA ILE A 4 -9.89 -9.24 -32.09
C ILE A 4 -9.04 -10.51 -32.03
N ASN A 5 -8.31 -10.84 -33.10
CA ASN A 5 -7.44 -12.01 -33.15
C ASN A 5 -6.27 -11.95 -32.15
N GLN A 6 -5.80 -10.74 -31.80
CA GLN A 6 -4.79 -10.57 -30.75
C GLN A 6 -5.38 -10.85 -29.37
N LEU A 7 -6.62 -10.40 -29.11
CA LEU A 7 -7.32 -10.66 -27.85
C LEU A 7 -7.73 -12.13 -27.69
N VAL A 8 -8.09 -12.81 -28.78
CA VAL A 8 -8.41 -14.25 -28.79
C VAL A 8 -7.17 -15.08 -28.47
N ARG A 9 -6.00 -14.72 -29.03
CA ARG A 9 -4.73 -15.43 -28.75
C ARG A 9 -4.13 -15.05 -27.39
N LYS A 10 -4.28 -13.80 -26.96
CA LYS A 10 -3.77 -13.25 -25.70
C LYS A 10 -4.82 -12.33 -25.10
N GLY A 11 -5.60 -12.88 -24.17
CA GLY A 11 -6.60 -12.12 -23.42
C GLY A 11 -5.98 -10.97 -22.62
N ARG A 12 -6.80 -9.98 -22.27
CA ARG A 12 -6.38 -8.92 -21.35
C ARG A 12 -6.18 -9.50 -19.96
N VAL A 13 -5.13 -9.07 -19.28
CA VAL A 13 -4.88 -9.37 -17.87
C VAL A 13 -5.12 -8.14 -17.03
N ASN A 14 -5.81 -8.31 -15.90
CA ASN A 14 -5.99 -7.23 -14.94
C ASN A 14 -4.69 -7.06 -14.15
N ILE A 15 -4.22 -5.81 -14.04
CA ILE A 15 -3.05 -5.49 -13.24
C ILE A 15 -3.46 -5.50 -11.76
N LEU A 16 -2.90 -6.42 -10.98
CA LEU A 16 -3.15 -6.49 -9.55
C LEU A 16 -2.39 -5.37 -8.82
N ALA A 17 -3.12 -4.54 -8.08
CA ALA A 17 -2.54 -3.50 -7.23
C ALA A 17 -2.27 -4.03 -5.81
N LYS A 18 -1.13 -3.65 -5.23
CA LYS A 18 -0.81 -3.98 -3.82
C LYS A 18 -1.57 -3.07 -2.87
N LYS A 19 -2.06 -3.63 -1.76
CA LYS A 19 -2.67 -2.86 -0.68
C LYS A 19 -1.59 -2.03 0.03
N LYS A 20 -1.89 -0.75 0.33
CA LYS A 20 -0.98 0.15 1.07
C LYS A 20 -0.80 -0.27 2.54
N ALA A 21 -1.79 -0.93 3.13
CA ALA A 21 -1.80 -1.33 4.53
C ALA A 21 -2.09 -2.85 4.68
N PRO A 22 -1.10 -3.73 4.43
CA PRO A 22 -1.30 -5.17 4.51
C PRO A 22 -1.55 -5.67 5.93
N ALA A 23 -0.94 -5.05 6.95
CA ALA A 23 -1.05 -5.48 8.34
C ALA A 23 -2.49 -5.49 8.89
N LEU A 24 -3.40 -4.73 8.27
CA LEU A 24 -4.79 -4.65 8.69
C LEU A 24 -5.64 -5.86 8.27
N ASP A 25 -5.18 -6.73 7.35
CA ASP A 25 -5.95 -7.89 6.82
C ASP A 25 -7.43 -7.61 6.56
N SER A 26 -7.73 -6.51 5.85
CA SER A 26 -9.12 -6.07 5.55
C SER A 26 -10.00 -5.74 6.77
N CYS A 27 -9.45 -5.72 7.98
CA CYS A 27 -10.13 -5.15 9.14
C CYS A 27 -10.01 -3.61 9.14
N PRO A 28 -11.02 -2.87 9.63
CA PRO A 28 -10.92 -1.42 9.74
C PRO A 28 -9.87 -0.99 10.80
N GLN A 29 -9.70 -1.76 11.87
CA GLN A 29 -8.75 -1.51 12.96
C GLN A 29 -8.25 -2.83 13.56
N LYS A 30 -7.05 -2.84 14.15
CA LYS A 30 -6.49 -3.96 14.92
C LYS A 30 -5.84 -3.45 16.21
N ARG A 31 -6.00 -4.18 17.33
CA ARG A 31 -5.32 -3.87 18.60
C ARG A 31 -3.87 -4.35 18.54
N GLY A 32 -2.97 -3.64 19.21
CA GLY A 32 -1.56 -4.01 19.36
C GLY A 32 -0.96 -3.43 20.64
N VAL A 33 0.21 -3.92 21.03
CA VAL A 33 0.97 -3.44 22.21
C VAL A 33 2.24 -2.75 21.72
N CYS A 34 2.56 -1.59 22.31
CA CYS A 34 3.77 -0.84 21.96
C CYS A 34 5.03 -1.58 22.41
N THR A 35 5.95 -1.86 21.49
CA THR A 35 7.25 -2.47 21.82
C THR A 35 8.31 -1.44 22.22
N ARG A 36 8.21 -0.21 21.68
CA ARG A 36 9.12 0.90 21.99
C ARG A 36 8.39 2.23 21.83
N VAL A 37 8.66 3.19 22.71
CA VAL A 37 8.16 4.57 22.64
C VAL A 37 9.34 5.50 22.42
N TYR A 38 9.34 6.29 21.36
CA TYR A 38 10.44 7.18 20.97
C TYR A 38 9.92 8.29 20.04
N THR A 39 10.75 9.31 19.78
CA THR A 39 10.41 10.39 18.85
C THR A 39 11.16 10.28 17.52
N THR A 40 10.57 10.76 16.43
CA THR A 40 11.20 10.81 15.09
C THR A 40 11.05 12.18 14.45
N THR A 41 12.06 12.62 13.67
CA THR A 41 11.99 13.87 12.90
C THR A 41 11.38 13.61 11.51
N PRO A 42 10.50 14.51 10.99
CA PRO A 42 9.90 14.33 9.67
C PRO A 42 10.93 14.57 8.55
N LYS A 43 10.59 14.11 7.33
CA LYS A 43 11.34 14.47 6.12
C LYS A 43 11.18 15.97 5.83
N LYS A 44 12.23 16.58 5.24
CA LYS A 44 12.22 17.95 4.68
C LYS A 44 10.97 18.13 3.79
N PRO A 45 10.28 19.29 3.79
CA PRO A 45 10.62 20.61 4.38
C PRO A 45 10.26 20.79 5.85
N ASN A 46 9.59 19.81 6.45
CA ASN A 46 9.04 19.99 7.79
C ASN A 46 10.12 19.80 8.87
N SER A 47 9.96 20.46 10.01
CA SER A 47 10.81 20.30 11.20
C SER A 47 9.94 20.19 12.45
N ALA A 48 10.02 19.05 13.15
CA ALA A 48 9.30 18.75 14.39
C ALA A 48 9.84 17.45 15.04
N LEU A 49 9.46 17.18 16.30
CA LEU A 49 9.58 15.85 16.92
C LEU A 49 8.20 15.17 16.93
N ARG A 50 8.05 14.03 16.26
CA ARG A 50 6.82 13.22 16.24
C ARG A 50 6.90 12.10 17.27
N LYS A 51 5.93 12.05 18.19
CA LYS A 51 5.74 10.94 19.15
C LYS A 51 5.07 9.75 18.47
#